data_AF-A0A967WSK4-F1
#
_entry.id   AF-A0A967WSK4-F1
#
_cell.length_a   1.000
_cell.length_b   1.000
_cell.length_c   1.000
_cell.angle_alpha   90.00
_cell.angle_beta   90.00
_cell.angle_gamma   90.00
#
_symmetry.space_group_name_H-M   'P 1'
#
loop_
_entity.id
_entity.type
_entity.pdbx_description
1 polymer ?
#
loop_
_entity_poly.entity_id
_entity_poly.type
_entity_poly.pdbx_seq_one_letter_code
_entity_poly.pdbx_strand_id
1 'polypeptide(L)' 'MNILVQRADVAMYLAKRNKLGYAIYDPNKDTHSIGRLALMSEFRDAINHQLLDLYYQPKIDMTSGKVTGAEALLRWN' A
#
# COMPACT_ATOMS: atom_id res chain seq x y z
N MET A 1 2.18 -11.02 5.33
CA MET A 1 3.52 -10.41 5.48
C MET A 1 3.97 -10.51 6.94
N ASN A 2 5.22 -10.90 7.23
CA ASN A 2 5.74 -11.05 8.59
C ASN A 2 6.24 -9.69 9.13
N ILE A 3 5.95 -9.35 10.40
CA ILE A 3 6.32 -8.06 11.03
C ILE A 3 7.82 -7.75 10.96
N LEU A 4 8.68 -8.77 10.91
CA LEU A 4 10.12 -8.60 10.77
C LEU A 4 10.49 -8.02 9.39
N VAL A 5 9.84 -8.50 8.33
CA VAL A 5 10.10 -8.06 6.95
C VAL A 5 9.65 -6.61 6.79
N GLN A 6 8.46 -6.27 7.29
CA GLN A 6 7.97 -4.89 7.28
C GLN A 6 8.92 -3.92 7.99
N ARG A 7 9.48 -4.32 9.15
CA ARG A 7 10.46 -3.50 9.87
C ARG A 7 11.78 -3.34 9.11
N ALA A 8 12.20 -4.37 8.39
CA ALA A 8 13.38 -4.30 7.52
C ALA A 8 13.15 -3.34 6.33
N ASP A 9 11.97 -3.35 5.72
CA ASP A 9 11.63 -2.44 4.61
C ASP A 9 11.62 -0.97 5.05
N VAL A 10 11.08 -0.70 6.24
CA VAL A 10 11.16 0.63 6.87
C VAL A 10 12.61 1.08 7.02
N ALA A 11 13.45 0.22 7.58
CA ALA A 11 14.86 0.52 7.80
C ALA A 11 15.61 0.74 6.47
N MET A 12 15.37 -0.10 5.46
CA MET A 12 15.91 0.10 4.12
C MET A 12 15.50 1.45 3.53
N TYR A 13 14.21 1.81 3.64
CA TYR A 13 13.71 3.06 3.08
C TYR A 13 14.33 4.27 3.78
N LEU A 14 14.46 4.23 5.11
CA LEU A 14 15.15 5.25 5.89
C LEU A 14 16.62 5.40 5.47
N ALA A 15 17.31 4.28 5.23
CA ALA A 15 18.68 4.30 4.74
C ALA A 15 18.77 4.97 3.36
N LYS A 16 17.91 4.56 2.41
CA LYS A 16 17.85 5.14 1.06
C LYS A 16 17.55 6.65 1.09
N ARG A 17 16.53 7.07 1.85
CA ARG A 17 16.11 8.49 1.94
C ARG A 17 17.21 9.38 2.52
N ASN A 18 17.91 8.90 3.54
CA ASN A 18 18.97 9.66 4.21
C ASN A 18 20.36 9.42 3.59
N LYS A 19 20.45 8.68 2.47
CA LYS A 19 21.70 8.29 1.80
C LYS A 19 22.70 7.61 2.75
N LEU A 20 22.20 6.77 3.65
CA LEU A 20 22.99 5.96 4.58
C LEU A 20 23.21 4.57 3.99
N GLY A 21 24.33 3.94 4.32
CA GLY A 21 24.62 2.56 3.88
C GLY A 21 23.70 1.51 4.53
N TYR A 22 23.18 1.80 5.72
CA TYR A 22 22.18 0.99 6.41
C TYR A 22 21.39 1.87 7.41
N ALA A 23 20.28 1.36 7.90
CA ALA A 23 19.60 1.90 9.07
C ALA A 23 19.02 0.76 9.90
N ILE A 24 18.72 1.04 11.17
CA ILE A 24 18.09 0.09 12.09
C ILE A 24 16.67 0.59 12.35
N TYR A 25 15.71 -0.34 12.35
CA TYR A 25 14.34 -0.03 12.74
C TYR A 25 14.31 0.46 14.19
N ASP A 26 13.80 1.66 14.41
CA ASP A 26 13.62 2.26 15.72
C ASP A 26 12.15 2.68 15.89
N PRO A 27 11.36 1.99 16.73
CA PRO A 27 9.94 2.31 16.93
C PRO A 27 9.72 3.68 17.57
N ASN A 28 10.74 4.30 18.18
CA ASN A 28 10.65 5.63 18.79
C ASN A 28 10.88 6.75 17.77
N LYS A 29 11.45 6.43 16.59
CA LYS A 29 11.62 7.39 15.49
C LYS A 29 10.33 7.50 14.69
N ASP A 30 9.37 8.22 15.24
CA ASP A 30 8.18 8.68 14.56
C ASP A 30 7.22 7.55 14.11
N THR A 31 6.42 7.11 15.08
CA THR A 31 5.37 6.10 14.94
C THR A 31 4.33 6.45 13.86
N HIS A 32 4.12 7.74 13.57
CA HIS A 32 3.18 8.19 12.54
C HIS A 32 3.77 8.17 11.13
N SER A 33 5.09 8.37 11.01
CA SER A 33 5.79 8.37 9.73
C SER A 33 6.19 6.97 9.27
N ILE A 34 6.59 6.09 10.18
CA ILE A 34 7.10 4.75 9.85
C ILE A 34 6.06 3.88 9.14
N GLY A 35 4.86 3.75 9.71
CA GLY A 35 3.80 2.91 9.12
C GLY A 35 3.36 3.43 7.75
N ARG A 36 3.32 4.76 7.59
CA ARG A 36 2.99 5.40 6.30
C ARG A 36 4.09 5.19 5.26
N LEU A 37 5.36 5.25 5.66
CA LEU A 37 6.50 4.99 4.77
C LEU A 37 6.57 3.53 4.35
N ALA A 38 6.33 2.59 5.28
CA ALA A 38 6.21 1.17 4.98
C ALA A 38 5.12 0.94 3.93
N LEU A 39 3.90 1.42 4.21
CA LEU A 39 2.75 1.28 3.30
C LEU A 39 3.02 1.89 1.93
N MET A 40 3.67 3.06 1.85
CA MET A 40 4.04 3.69 0.58
C MET A 40 5.09 2.89 -0.20
N SER A 41 6.03 2.26 0.50
CA SER A 41 7.04 1.38 -0.12
C SER A 41 6.38 0.10 -0.63
N GLU A 42 5.60 -0.56 0.22
CA GLU A 42 4.85 -1.76 -0.12
C GLU A 42 3.88 -1.48 -1.30
N PHE A 43 3.21 -0.33 -1.32
CA PHE A 43 2.32 0.06 -2.42
C PHE A 43 3.07 0.30 -3.73
N ARG A 44 4.26 0.90 -3.67
CA ARG A 44 5.11 1.09 -4.85
C ARG A 44 5.57 -0.26 -5.41
N ASP A 45 5.92 -1.20 -4.53
CA ASP A 45 6.27 -2.55 -4.94
C ASP A 45 5.06 -3.30 -5.50
N ALA A 46 3.87 -3.13 -4.93
CA ALA A 46 2.63 -3.70 -5.45
C ALA A 46 2.31 -3.22 -6.88
N ILE A 47 2.54 -1.93 -7.17
CA ILE A 47 2.44 -1.41 -8.54
C ILE A 47 3.46 -2.09 -9.46
N ASN A 48 4.73 -2.15 -9.06
CA ASN A 48 5.80 -2.71 -9.88
C ASN A 48 5.61 -4.20 -10.18
N HIS A 49 5.05 -4.94 -9.22
CA HIS A 49 4.83 -6.39 -9.31
C HIS A 49 3.40 -6.76 -9.73
N GLN A 50 2.58 -5.79 -10.16
CA GLN A 50 1.21 -6.02 -10.62
C GLN A 50 0.32 -6.75 -9.60
N LEU A 51 0.49 -6.43 -8.31
CA LEU A 51 -0.30 -6.99 -7.18
C LEU A 51 -1.59 -6.20 -6.92
N LEU A 52 -2.01 -5.38 -7.88
CA LEU A 52 -3.18 -4.52 -7.77
C LEU A 52 -4.22 -4.97 -8.79
N ASP A 53 -5.38 -5.38 -8.27
CA ASP A 53 -6.51 -5.85 -9.06
C ASP A 53 -7.61 -4.80 -9.07
N LEU A 54 -8.25 -4.64 -10.23
CA LEU A 54 -9.37 -3.71 -10.39
C LEU A 54 -10.70 -4.47 -10.35
N TYR A 55 -11.48 -4.22 -9.31
CA TYR A 55 -12.81 -4.77 -9.13
C TYR A 55 -13.85 -3.76 -9.61
N TYR A 56 -15.03 -4.25 -10.00
CA TYR A 56 -16.12 -3.40 -10.45
C TYR A 56 -17.38 -3.66 -9.63
N GLN A 57 -17.90 -2.62 -8.99
CA GLN A 57 -19.18 -2.67 -8.29
C GLN A 57 -20.28 -2.06 -9.17
N PRO A 58 -21.30 -2.83 -9.58
CA PRO A 58 -22.36 -2.31 -10.44
C PRO A 58 -23.24 -1.30 -9.69
N LYS A 59 -23.64 -0.24 -10.39
CA LYS A 59 -24.64 0.73 -9.94
C LYS A 59 -25.97 0.38 -10.59
N ILE A 60 -26.98 0.12 -9.76
CA ILE A 60 -28.31 -0.29 -10.19
C ILE A 60 -29.26 0.90 -10.06
N ASP A 61 -29.99 1.19 -11.12
CA ASP A 61 -31.14 2.09 -11.04
C ASP A 61 -32.26 1.42 -10.26
N MET A 62 -32.70 2.02 -9.15
CA MET A 62 -33.62 1.39 -8.20
C MET A 62 -35.04 1.23 -8.76
N THR A 63 -35.42 2.01 -9.77
CA THR A 63 -36.78 1.96 -10.35
C THR A 63 -36.87 0.92 -11.46
N SER A 64 -35.87 0.87 -12.35
CA SER A 64 -35.85 -0.03 -13.51
C SER A 64 -35.09 -1.33 -13.28
N GLY A 65 -34.29 -1.42 -12.21
CA GLY A 65 -33.43 -2.56 -11.91
C GLY A 65 -32.25 -2.74 -12.87
N LYS A 66 -32.03 -1.79 -13.79
CA LYS A 66 -30.97 -1.88 -14.80
C LYS A 66 -29.62 -1.41 -14.24
N VAL A 67 -28.54 -2.03 -14.72
CA VAL A 67 -27.19 -1.53 -14.50
C VAL A 67 -27.01 -0.23 -15.29
N THR A 68 -26.68 0.86 -14.60
CA THR A 68 -26.44 2.17 -15.22
C THR A 68 -24.96 2.55 -15.25
N GLY A 69 -24.12 1.79 -14.56
CA GLY A 69 -22.68 1.95 -14.59
C GLY A 69 -21.99 1.01 -13.60
N ALA A 70 -20.69 1.20 -13.41
CA ALA A 70 -19.92 0.49 -12.41
C ALA A 70 -18.89 1.42 -11.76
N GLU A 71 -18.66 1.24 -10.47
CA GLU A 71 -17.55 1.85 -9.74
C GLU A 71 -16.32 0.97 -9.82
N ALA A 72 -15.20 1.55 -10.24
CA ALA A 72 -13.91 0.87 -10.28
C ALA A 72 -13.25 0.95 -8.90
N LEU A 73 -12.95 -0.21 -8.32
CA LEU A 73 -12.46 -0.38 -6.95
C LEU A 73 -11.13 -1.11 -6.99
N LEU A 74 -10.04 -0.40 -6.73
CA LEU A 74 -8.72 -1.01 -6.63
C LEU A 74 -8.64 -1.90 -5.39
N ARG A 75 -8.03 -3.07 -5.53
CA ARG A 75 -7.75 -4.03 -4.47
C ARG A 75 -6.28 -4.43 -4.52
N TRP A 76 -5.74 -4.77 -3.36
CA TRP A 76 -4.38 -5.24 -3.22
C TRP A 76 -4.45 -6.66 -2.67
N ASN A 77 -3.92 -7.61 -3.44
CA ASN A 77 -3.83 -9.03 -3.10
C ASN A 77 -2.38 -9.45 -2.76
#